data_AF-A0A949DRB8-F1
#
_entry.id   AF-A0A949DRB8-F1
#
_cell.length_a   1.000
_cell.length_b   1.000
_cell.length_c   1.000
_cell.angle_alpha   90.00
_cell.angle_beta   90.00
_cell.angle_gamma   90.00
#
_symmetry.space_group_name_H-M   'P 1'
#
loop_
_entity.id
_entity.type
_entity.pdbx_description
1 polymer ?
#
loop_
_entity_poly.entity_id
_entity_poly.type
_entity_poly.pdbx_seq_one_letter_code
_entity_poly.pdbx_strand_id
1 'polypeptide(L)'
;MNTFKFIVGAILPYVVVPAFVAGMSYRIWTWFKSPQPAKMTLFPVGGSTFREVLAETLLFPSLFRGDRVLWFLAWFFHATLALVFLGHIRVFTGAIDRMLEAFGMTPKGLDLMSGLVGGAAGILLLAIGLLLLFRRIALPRVREITGIPDVLAILLVLAIIITGDLLRFSAPFDLEQTRVWAASLLAFSPVIPTNEMFLFHLALSQVLILFIPFSKILHLGGIFFTQTLIKRR
;
A
#
# COMPACT_ATOMS: atom_id res chain seq x y z
N MET A 1 29.40 8.45 -11.17
CA MET A 1 28.02 8.37 -10.66
C MET A 1 27.63 6.90 -10.62
N ASN A 2 27.17 6.34 -9.50
CA ASN A 2 26.82 4.92 -9.42
C ASN A 2 25.58 4.67 -10.30
N THR A 3 25.71 3.82 -11.32
CA THR A 3 24.67 3.51 -12.32
C THR A 3 23.34 3.15 -11.69
N PHE A 4 23.37 2.40 -10.57
CA PHE A 4 22.16 2.03 -9.83
C PHE A 4 21.38 3.25 -9.33
N LYS A 5 22.07 4.25 -8.73
CA LYS A 5 21.43 5.44 -8.17
C LYS A 5 20.75 6.27 -9.25
N PHE A 6 21.41 6.41 -10.40
CA PHE A 6 20.87 7.12 -11.55
C PHE A 6 19.61 6.44 -12.10
N ILE A 7 19.67 5.12 -12.30
CA ILE A 7 18.52 4.36 -12.81
C ILE A 7 17.34 4.49 -11.85
N VAL A 8 17.53 4.18 -10.56
CA VAL A 8 16.43 4.13 -9.58
C VAL A 8 15.88 5.50 -9.23
N GLY A 9 16.75 6.50 -9.09
CA GLY A 9 16.38 7.84 -8.63
C GLY A 9 15.92 8.78 -9.75
N ALA A 10 16.38 8.59 -10.99
CA ALA A 10 16.06 9.47 -12.10
C ALA A 10 15.21 8.80 -13.18
N ILE A 11 15.62 7.65 -13.71
CA ILE A 11 14.95 7.04 -14.87
C ILE A 11 13.67 6.28 -14.48
N LEU A 12 13.80 5.39 -13.50
CA LEU A 12 12.77 4.42 -13.14
C LEU A 12 11.44 5.10 -12.75
N PRO A 13 11.40 6.23 -12.01
CA PRO A 13 10.13 6.89 -11.67
C PRO A 13 9.35 7.34 -12.91
N TYR A 14 10.03 7.82 -13.96
CA TYR A 14 9.40 8.23 -15.21
C TYR A 14 8.87 7.05 -16.04
N VAL A 15 9.34 5.83 -15.80
CA VAL A 15 8.83 4.61 -16.45
C VAL A 15 7.70 4.00 -15.62
N VAL A 16 7.90 3.92 -14.31
CA VAL A 16 6.99 3.26 -13.36
C VAL A 16 5.65 3.96 -13.29
N VAL A 17 5.64 5.30 -13.20
CA VAL A 17 4.39 6.06 -13.06
C VAL A 17 3.50 5.88 -14.29
N PRO A 18 3.95 6.09 -15.54
CA PRO A 18 3.14 5.82 -16.72
C PRO A 18 2.71 4.36 -16.86
N ALA A 19 3.61 3.40 -16.58
CA ALA A 19 3.28 1.98 -16.66
C ALA A 19 2.19 1.60 -15.65
N PHE A 20 2.26 2.13 -14.42
CA PHE A 20 1.23 1.96 -13.41
C PHE A 20 -0.11 2.55 -13.86
N VAL A 21 -0.11 3.80 -14.31
CA VAL A 21 -1.33 4.47 -14.77
C VAL A 21 -1.96 3.71 -15.95
N ALA A 22 -1.18 3.35 -16.96
CA ALA A 22 -1.66 2.59 -18.11
C ALA A 22 -2.20 1.21 -17.71
N GLY A 23 -1.47 0.48 -16.85
CA GLY A 23 -1.90 -0.83 -16.33
C GLY A 23 -3.20 -0.73 -15.53
N MET A 24 -3.33 0.28 -14.68
CA MET A 24 -4.53 0.55 -13.90
C MET A 24 -5.72 0.91 -14.80
N SER A 25 -5.55 1.81 -15.76
CA SER A 25 -6.58 2.18 -16.73
C SER A 25 -7.03 0.97 -17.54
N TYR A 26 -6.10 0.14 -18.00
CA TYR A 26 -6.41 -1.10 -18.70
C TYR A 26 -7.25 -2.04 -17.82
N ARG A 27 -6.86 -2.26 -16.55
CA ARG A 27 -7.61 -3.10 -15.63
C ARG A 27 -9.03 -2.59 -15.40
N ILE A 28 -9.18 -1.31 -15.09
CA ILE A 28 -10.49 -0.68 -14.89
C ILE A 28 -11.36 -0.84 -16.15
N TRP A 29 -10.79 -0.59 -17.33
CA TRP A 29 -11.49 -0.78 -18.60
C TRP A 29 -11.93 -2.24 -18.83
N THR A 30 -11.07 -3.22 -18.54
CA THR A 30 -11.42 -4.64 -18.65
C THR A 30 -12.54 -5.03 -17.70
N TRP A 31 -12.59 -4.47 -16.50
CA TRP A 31 -13.68 -4.70 -15.56
C TRP A 31 -15.01 -4.14 -16.08
N PHE A 32 -15.01 -2.92 -16.62
CA PHE A 32 -16.21 -2.33 -17.22
C PHE A 32 -16.71 -3.09 -18.45
N LYS A 33 -15.81 -3.69 -19.24
CA LYS A 33 -16.17 -4.46 -20.44
C LYS A 33 -16.53 -5.92 -20.19
N SER A 34 -16.13 -6.49 -19.06
CA SER A 34 -16.36 -7.91 -18.76
C SER A 34 -17.88 -8.21 -18.69
N PRO A 35 -18.44 -9.03 -19.60
CA PRO A 35 -19.85 -9.39 -19.55
C PRO A 35 -20.16 -10.22 -18.31
N GLN A 36 -21.38 -10.06 -17.77
CA GLN A 36 -21.83 -10.77 -16.57
C GLN A 36 -22.87 -11.81 -16.92
N PRO A 37 -22.47 -13.07 -17.12
CA PRO A 37 -23.37 -14.09 -17.64
C PRO A 37 -24.42 -14.58 -16.62
N ALA A 38 -24.36 -14.21 -15.33
CA ALA A 38 -25.36 -14.63 -14.34
C ALA A 38 -25.54 -13.64 -13.17
N LYS A 39 -26.78 -13.44 -12.73
CA LYS A 39 -27.09 -12.78 -11.44
C LYS A 39 -26.70 -13.73 -10.30
N MET A 40 -25.54 -13.53 -9.70
CA MET A 40 -25.13 -14.27 -8.49
C MET A 40 -25.81 -13.65 -7.26
N THR A 41 -27.13 -13.77 -7.16
CA THR A 41 -27.83 -13.39 -5.92
C THR A 41 -27.61 -14.48 -4.88
N LEU A 42 -26.79 -14.21 -3.86
CA LEU A 42 -26.72 -15.07 -2.69
C LEU A 42 -28.03 -14.92 -1.90
N PHE A 43 -28.68 -16.04 -1.61
CA PHE A 43 -29.88 -16.08 -0.77
C PHE A 43 -29.47 -15.92 0.72
N PRO A 44 -30.24 -15.20 1.56
CA PRO A 44 -31.47 -14.46 1.26
C PRO A 44 -31.19 -13.11 0.58
N VAL A 45 -32.12 -12.71 -0.30
CA VAL A 45 -32.04 -11.47 -1.09
C VAL A 45 -32.33 -10.25 -0.21
N GLY A 46 -31.34 -9.83 0.60
CA GLY A 46 -31.33 -8.52 1.25
C GLY A 46 -30.95 -7.45 0.23
N GLY A 47 -31.78 -6.42 0.06
CA GLY A 47 -31.50 -5.33 -0.87
C GLY A 47 -30.19 -4.61 -0.50
N SER A 48 -29.33 -4.38 -1.49
CA SER A 48 -28.04 -3.76 -1.22
C SER A 48 -28.13 -2.26 -1.08
N THR A 49 -27.83 -1.80 0.12
CA THR A 49 -27.62 -0.37 0.34
C THR A 49 -26.15 -0.07 0.05
N PHE A 50 -25.84 1.08 -0.55
CA PHE A 50 -24.47 1.60 -0.67
C PHE A 50 -23.67 1.47 0.64
N ARG A 51 -24.36 1.66 1.77
CA ARG A 51 -23.87 1.45 3.13
C ARG A 51 -23.30 0.04 3.38
N GLU A 52 -23.91 -1.01 2.86
CA GLU A 52 -23.41 -2.38 3.03
C GLU A 52 -22.16 -2.65 2.22
N VAL A 53 -22.09 -2.13 0.99
CA VAL A 53 -20.88 -2.25 0.15
C VAL A 53 -19.72 -1.50 0.81
N LEU A 54 -20.00 -0.31 1.35
CA LEU A 54 -19.02 0.47 2.09
C LEU A 54 -18.57 -0.23 3.37
N ALA A 55 -19.51 -0.76 4.16
CA ALA A 55 -19.20 -1.54 5.36
C ALA A 55 -18.40 -2.80 5.02
N GLU A 56 -18.74 -3.50 3.93
CA GLU A 56 -17.99 -4.66 3.46
C GLU A 56 -16.55 -4.31 3.13
N THR A 57 -16.34 -3.17 2.48
CA THR A 57 -15.02 -2.76 2.01
C THR A 57 -14.14 -2.19 3.13
N LEU A 58 -14.70 -1.49 4.12
CA LEU A 58 -13.94 -0.86 5.19
C LEU A 58 -13.78 -1.74 6.44
N LEU A 59 -14.79 -2.55 6.76
CA LEU A 59 -14.86 -3.27 8.04
C LEU A 59 -14.85 -4.79 7.88
N PHE A 60 -14.95 -5.34 6.67
CA PHE A 60 -14.95 -6.79 6.41
C PHE A 60 -15.88 -7.61 7.35
N PRO A 61 -17.15 -7.23 7.57
CA PRO A 61 -18.08 -7.95 8.44
C PRO A 61 -18.32 -9.39 8.00
N SER A 62 -18.21 -9.72 6.70
CA SER A 62 -18.26 -11.12 6.25
C SER A 62 -17.08 -11.94 6.77
N LEU A 63 -15.87 -11.39 6.70
CA LEU A 63 -14.65 -11.99 7.22
C LEU A 63 -14.70 -12.13 8.74
N PHE A 64 -15.26 -11.15 9.45
CA PHE A 64 -15.45 -11.23 10.90
C PHE A 64 -16.32 -12.41 11.32
N ARG A 65 -17.38 -12.72 10.54
CA ARG A 65 -18.25 -13.87 10.80
C ARG A 65 -17.58 -15.20 10.48
N GLY A 66 -16.73 -15.27 9.46
CA GLY A 66 -16.06 -16.49 9.03
C GLY A 66 -14.79 -16.83 9.82
N ASP A 67 -13.92 -15.85 10.03
CA ASP A 67 -12.62 -16.03 10.67
C ASP A 67 -12.17 -14.78 11.42
N ARG A 68 -12.49 -14.75 12.73
CA ARG A 68 -12.21 -13.60 13.60
C ARG A 68 -10.73 -13.28 13.73
N VAL A 69 -9.86 -14.30 13.70
CA VAL A 69 -8.41 -14.12 13.80
C VAL A 69 -7.87 -13.47 12.53
N LEU A 70 -8.28 -13.97 11.36
CA LEU A 70 -7.89 -13.38 10.08
C LEU A 70 -8.45 -11.96 9.95
N TRP A 71 -9.68 -11.72 10.40
CA TRP A 71 -10.26 -10.39 10.43
C TRP A 71 -9.40 -9.41 11.23
N PHE A 72 -9.01 -9.78 12.46
CA PHE A 72 -8.17 -8.94 13.30
C PHE A 72 -6.84 -8.63 12.63
N LEU A 73 -6.13 -9.66 12.17
CA LEU A 73 -4.83 -9.48 11.49
C LEU A 73 -4.97 -8.63 10.22
N ALA A 74 -5.97 -8.91 9.38
CA ALA A 74 -6.17 -8.19 8.12
C ALA A 74 -6.57 -6.73 8.35
N TRP A 75 -7.45 -6.45 9.32
CA TRP A 75 -7.90 -5.08 9.58
C TRP A 75 -6.77 -4.22 10.12
N PHE A 76 -6.04 -4.70 11.12
CA PHE A 76 -4.88 -3.97 11.64
C PHE A 76 -3.76 -3.84 10.60
N PHE A 77 -3.50 -4.88 9.79
CA PHE A 77 -2.56 -4.76 8.67
C PHE A 77 -2.93 -3.60 7.73
N HIS A 78 -4.19 -3.51 7.28
CA HIS A 78 -4.62 -2.45 6.37
C HIS A 78 -4.69 -1.08 7.03
N ALA A 79 -5.17 -1.00 8.28
CA ALA A 79 -5.23 0.26 9.02
C ALA A 79 -3.83 0.85 9.24
N THR A 80 -2.88 0.01 9.65
CA THR A 80 -1.47 0.41 9.82
C THR A 80 -0.81 0.71 8.48
N LEU A 81 -1.09 -0.06 7.42
CA LEU A 81 -0.61 0.24 6.06
C LEU A 81 -1.12 1.60 5.56
N ALA A 82 -2.40 1.92 5.80
CA ALA A 82 -2.99 3.21 5.45
C ALA A 82 -2.35 4.36 6.24
N LEU A 83 -2.07 4.17 7.53
CA LEU A 83 -1.34 5.13 8.36
C LEU A 83 0.09 5.36 7.84
N VAL A 84 0.81 4.30 7.48
CA VAL A 84 2.16 4.38 6.88
C VAL A 84 2.10 5.10 5.54
N PHE A 85 1.11 4.79 4.69
CA PHE A 85 0.90 5.49 3.42
C PHE A 85 0.65 6.98 3.61
N LEU A 86 -0.16 7.37 4.59
CA LEU A 86 -0.37 8.77 4.96
C LEU A 86 0.95 9.43 5.43
N GLY A 87 1.76 8.70 6.19
CA GLY A 87 3.11 9.11 6.57
C GLY A 87 4.02 9.35 5.36
N HIS A 88 3.91 8.56 4.29
CA HIS A 88 4.67 8.80 3.05
C HIS A 88 4.20 10.09 2.34
N ILE A 89 2.90 10.37 2.32
CA ILE A 89 2.38 11.64 1.77
C ILE A 89 2.99 12.83 2.53
N ARG A 90 3.04 12.76 3.87
CA ARG A 90 3.72 13.77 4.71
C ARG A 90 5.18 13.96 4.30
N VAL A 91 5.93 12.86 4.17
CA VAL A 91 7.36 12.88 3.83
C VAL A 91 7.60 13.56 2.48
N PHE A 92 6.87 13.17 1.43
CA PHE A 92 7.09 13.68 0.08
C PHE A 92 6.56 15.09 -0.17
N THR A 93 5.42 15.46 0.41
CA THR A 93 4.73 16.72 0.06
C THR A 93 4.88 17.82 1.11
N GLY A 94 5.19 17.46 2.36
CA GLY A 94 5.12 18.38 3.50
C GLY A 94 3.75 19.01 3.72
N ALA A 95 2.70 18.55 3.04
CA ALA A 95 1.36 19.16 3.11
C ALA A 95 0.74 18.96 4.50
N ILE A 96 0.94 17.77 5.08
CA ILE A 96 0.43 17.43 6.41
C ILE A 96 1.16 18.24 7.49
N ASP A 97 2.47 18.47 7.35
CA ASP A 97 3.23 19.32 8.27
C ASP A 97 2.69 20.73 8.29
N ARG A 98 2.54 21.36 7.12
CA ARG A 98 1.96 22.71 7.00
C ARG A 98 0.57 22.82 7.62
N MET A 99 -0.26 21.79 7.45
CA MET A 99 -1.60 21.77 8.03
C MET A 99 -1.56 21.68 9.56
N LEU A 100 -0.72 20.82 10.12
CA LEU A 100 -0.59 20.63 11.57
C LEU A 100 0.13 21.80 12.27
N GLU A 101 1.11 22.42 11.61
CA GLU A 101 1.75 23.66 12.06
C GLU A 101 0.72 24.81 12.13
N ALA A 102 -0.18 24.91 11.14
CA ALA A 102 -1.28 25.88 11.17
C ALA A 102 -2.26 25.65 12.34
N PHE A 103 -2.37 24.42 12.85
CA PHE A 103 -3.13 24.09 14.06
C PHE A 103 -2.32 24.28 15.37
N GLY A 104 -1.11 24.82 15.30
CA GLY A 104 -0.29 25.17 16.46
C GLY A 104 0.68 24.09 16.92
N MET A 105 0.92 23.03 16.12
CA MET A 105 1.99 22.07 16.43
C MET A 105 3.36 22.67 16.12
N THR A 106 4.34 22.44 17.02
CA THR A 106 5.72 22.84 16.78
C THR A 106 6.44 21.83 15.85
N PRO A 107 7.43 22.26 15.05
CA PRO A 107 8.21 21.36 14.20
C PRO A 107 8.83 20.18 14.98
N LYS A 108 9.39 20.46 16.16
CA LYS A 108 9.92 19.43 17.06
C LYS A 108 8.86 18.44 17.53
N GLY A 109 7.64 18.91 17.79
CA GLY A 109 6.49 18.07 18.14
C GLY A 109 6.05 17.17 16.99
N LEU A 110 6.07 17.68 15.76
CA LEU A 110 5.77 16.91 14.56
C LEU A 110 6.79 15.81 14.28
N ASP A 111 8.07 16.11 14.44
CA ASP A 111 9.13 15.13 14.25
C ASP A 111 9.09 14.05 15.33
N LEU A 112 8.80 14.40 16.59
CA LEU A 112 8.59 13.44 17.67
C LEU A 112 7.37 12.55 17.41
N MET A 113 6.23 13.15 17.07
CA MET A 113 4.99 12.43 16.76
C MET A 113 5.21 11.47 15.59
N SER A 114 5.81 11.96 14.51
CA SER A 114 6.10 11.13 13.36
C SER A 114 7.10 10.03 13.69
N GLY A 115 8.13 10.33 14.48
CA GLY A 115 9.10 9.38 15.02
C GLY A 115 8.40 8.20 15.68
N LEU A 116 7.58 8.49 16.69
CA LEU A 116 6.87 7.52 17.51
C LEU A 116 5.78 6.77 16.73
N VAL A 117 4.86 7.48 16.10
CA VAL A 117 3.70 6.86 15.43
C VAL A 117 4.13 6.15 14.16
N GLY A 118 5.04 6.74 13.37
CA GLY A 118 5.61 6.07 12.20
C GLY A 118 6.43 4.84 12.56
N GLY A 119 7.26 4.92 13.62
CA GLY A 119 8.07 3.79 14.08
C GLY A 119 7.22 2.66 14.66
N ALA A 120 6.25 2.98 15.51
CA ALA A 120 5.30 2.00 16.05
C ALA A 120 4.46 1.34 14.94
N ALA A 121 4.02 2.12 13.95
CA ALA A 121 3.28 1.61 12.80
C ALA A 121 4.14 0.65 11.97
N GLY A 122 5.42 0.97 11.71
CA GLY A 122 6.34 0.10 10.98
C GLY A 122 6.52 -1.26 11.67
N ILE A 123 6.87 -1.25 12.97
CA ILE A 123 7.04 -2.46 13.78
C ILE A 123 5.76 -3.30 13.82
N LEU A 124 4.60 -2.65 14.04
CA LEU A 124 3.31 -3.34 14.08
C LEU A 124 2.98 -3.99 12.73
N LEU A 125 3.23 -3.26 11.62
CA LEU A 125 2.98 -3.76 10.28
C LEU A 125 3.90 -4.94 9.93
N LEU A 126 5.16 -4.89 10.37
CA LEU A 126 6.11 -6.00 10.21
C LEU A 126 5.63 -7.24 10.98
N ALA A 127 5.28 -7.07 12.26
CA ALA A 127 4.81 -8.17 13.10
C ALA A 127 3.56 -8.84 12.52
N ILE A 128 2.56 -8.05 12.12
CA ILE A 128 1.33 -8.57 11.53
C ILE A 128 1.61 -9.21 10.16
N GLY A 129 2.45 -8.61 9.34
CA GLY A 129 2.84 -9.17 8.04
C GLY A 129 3.51 -10.55 8.19
N LEU A 130 4.38 -10.72 9.19
CA LEU A 130 5.01 -12.00 9.51
C LEU A 130 3.98 -13.03 10.01
N LEU A 131 3.02 -12.62 10.85
CA LEU A 131 1.93 -13.51 11.30
C LEU A 131 1.04 -13.96 10.13
N LEU A 132 0.73 -13.08 9.18
CA LEU A 132 -0.03 -13.40 7.98
C LEU A 132 0.73 -14.36 7.06
N LEU A 133 2.05 -14.16 6.90
CA LEU A 133 2.92 -15.08 6.16
C LEU A 133 2.98 -16.45 6.84
N PHE A 134 3.20 -16.49 8.15
CA PHE A 134 3.21 -17.71 8.94
C PHE A 134 1.90 -18.48 8.79
N ARG A 135 0.76 -17.78 8.97
CA ARG A 135 -0.58 -18.36 8.81
C ARG A 135 -0.79 -18.97 7.43
N ARG A 136 -0.26 -18.34 6.37
CA ARG A 136 -0.36 -18.83 4.99
C ARG A 136 0.39 -20.14 4.77
N ILE A 137 1.54 -20.32 5.44
CA ILE A 137 2.37 -21.52 5.32
C ILE A 137 1.89 -22.63 6.25
N ALA A 138 1.43 -22.27 7.46
CA ALA A 138 1.08 -23.21 8.52
C ALA A 138 -0.30 -23.86 8.33
N LEU A 139 -1.27 -23.16 7.74
CA LEU A 139 -2.63 -23.69 7.55
C LEU A 139 -2.75 -24.46 6.22
N PRO A 140 -3.01 -25.78 6.23
CA PRO A 140 -3.11 -26.60 5.00
C PRO A 140 -4.13 -26.04 4.00
N ARG A 141 -5.33 -25.69 4.50
CA ARG A 141 -6.41 -25.10 3.69
C ARG A 141 -6.02 -23.83 2.95
N VAL A 142 -5.14 -23.01 3.55
CA VAL A 142 -4.67 -21.75 2.93
C VAL A 142 -3.54 -22.05 1.95
N ARG A 143 -2.65 -22.99 2.29
CA ARG A 143 -1.55 -23.41 1.45
C ARG A 143 -2.03 -24.04 0.13
N GLU A 144 -3.10 -24.82 0.16
CA GLU A 144 -3.72 -25.45 -1.02
C GLU A 144 -4.20 -24.45 -2.06
N ILE A 145 -4.68 -23.28 -1.62
CA ILE A 145 -5.21 -22.22 -2.51
C ILE A 145 -4.20 -21.08 -2.76
N THR A 146 -2.99 -21.18 -2.21
CA THR A 146 -1.95 -20.16 -2.32
C THR A 146 -1.17 -20.33 -3.62
N GLY A 147 -1.16 -19.30 -4.47
CA GLY A 147 -0.32 -19.24 -5.65
C GLY A 147 1.02 -18.53 -5.41
N ILE A 148 1.96 -18.69 -6.33
CA ILE A 148 3.26 -17.99 -6.31
C ILE A 148 3.11 -16.46 -6.16
N PRO A 149 2.20 -15.78 -6.90
CA PRO A 149 2.04 -14.33 -6.76
C PRO A 149 1.59 -13.89 -5.36
N ASP A 150 0.88 -14.75 -4.61
CA ASP A 150 0.43 -14.43 -3.25
C ASP A 150 1.61 -14.40 -2.26
N VAL A 151 2.59 -15.28 -2.45
CA VAL A 151 3.81 -15.34 -1.64
C VAL A 151 4.77 -14.23 -2.02
N LEU A 152 4.97 -13.99 -3.32
CA LEU A 152 5.83 -12.90 -3.79
C LEU A 152 5.32 -11.53 -3.33
N ALA A 153 4.00 -11.30 -3.34
CA ALA A 153 3.39 -10.07 -2.85
C ALA A 153 3.74 -9.79 -1.39
N ILE A 154 3.52 -10.76 -0.49
CA ILE A 154 3.77 -10.56 0.94
C ILE A 154 5.26 -10.45 1.25
N LEU A 155 6.13 -11.20 0.54
CA LEU A 155 7.58 -11.06 0.69
C LEU A 155 8.07 -9.69 0.23
N LEU A 156 7.56 -9.17 -0.88
CA LEU A 156 7.90 -7.84 -1.37
C LEU A 156 7.47 -6.76 -0.37
N VAL A 157 6.24 -6.83 0.15
CA VAL A 157 5.75 -5.88 1.15
C VAL A 157 6.58 -5.96 2.44
N LEU A 158 6.91 -7.17 2.92
CA LEU A 158 7.79 -7.35 4.09
C LEU A 158 9.18 -6.74 3.86
N ALA A 159 9.77 -6.93 2.68
CA ALA A 159 11.05 -6.31 2.34
C ALA A 159 10.99 -4.78 2.34
N ILE A 160 9.89 -4.20 1.84
CA ILE A 160 9.65 -2.74 1.87
C ILE A 160 9.52 -2.25 3.32
N ILE A 161 8.78 -2.97 4.17
CA ILE A 161 8.62 -2.62 5.58
C ILE A 161 9.96 -2.67 6.30
N ILE A 162 10.72 -3.77 6.17
CA ILE A 162 12.04 -3.92 6.80
C ILE A 162 12.98 -2.80 6.36
N THR A 163 13.03 -2.49 5.07
CA THR A 163 13.91 -1.42 4.57
C THR A 163 13.45 -0.03 5.04
N GLY A 164 12.15 0.19 5.19
CA GLY A 164 11.59 1.43 5.77
C GLY A 164 11.90 1.59 7.26
N ASP A 165 11.78 0.51 8.03
CA ASP A 165 12.14 0.50 9.46
C ASP A 165 13.63 0.72 9.67
N LEU A 166 14.47 0.11 8.83
CA LEU A 166 15.91 0.35 8.84
C LEU A 166 16.23 1.83 8.53
N LEU A 167 15.57 2.45 7.56
CA LEU A 167 15.73 3.89 7.30
C LEU A 167 15.38 4.75 8.51
N ARG A 168 14.37 4.32 9.28
CA ARG A 168 13.88 5.06 10.44
C ARG A 168 14.75 4.88 11.67
N PHE A 169 15.27 3.68 11.92
CA PHE A 169 15.99 3.36 13.15
C PHE A 169 17.52 3.37 13.01
N SER A 170 18.06 3.22 11.81
CA SER A 170 19.50 3.03 11.60
C SER A 170 20.18 4.08 10.73
N ALA A 171 19.43 4.84 9.92
CA ALA A 171 20.02 5.83 9.01
C ALA A 171 19.61 7.27 9.40
N PRO A 172 20.53 8.25 9.34
CA PRO A 172 20.14 9.65 9.29
C PRO A 172 19.28 9.87 8.05
N PHE A 173 17.97 10.01 8.24
CA PHE A 173 17.03 10.24 7.16
C PHE A 173 16.79 11.74 6.98
N ASP A 174 17.20 12.24 5.82
CA ASP A 174 17.03 13.64 5.45
C ASP A 174 15.69 13.84 4.73
N LEU A 175 14.74 14.45 5.44
CA LEU A 175 13.42 14.80 4.91
C LEU A 175 13.50 15.85 3.81
N GLU A 176 14.44 16.80 3.91
CA GLU A 176 14.61 17.87 2.93
C GLU A 176 15.13 17.32 1.62
N GLN A 177 16.17 16.48 1.66
CA GLN A 177 16.70 15.81 0.47
C GLN A 177 15.61 15.02 -0.28
N THR A 178 14.74 14.32 0.46
CA THR A 178 13.65 13.53 -0.13
C THR A 178 12.62 14.43 -0.84
N ARG A 179 12.31 15.59 -0.26
CA ARG A 179 11.39 16.58 -0.86
C ARG A 179 11.98 17.26 -2.08
N VAL A 180 13.27 17.63 -2.01
CA VAL A 180 14.00 18.19 -3.16
C VAL A 180 14.01 17.19 -4.30
N TRP A 181 14.28 15.91 -4.03
CA TRP A 181 14.20 14.86 -5.06
C TRP A 181 12.80 14.76 -5.67
N ALA A 182 11.75 14.68 -4.85
CA ALA A 182 10.38 14.58 -5.36
C ALA A 182 9.97 15.80 -6.22
N ALA A 183 10.33 17.01 -5.78
CA ALA A 183 10.09 18.23 -6.55
C ALA A 183 10.91 18.26 -7.85
N SER A 184 12.16 17.79 -7.82
CA SER A 184 13.04 17.74 -8.98
C SER A 184 12.52 16.80 -10.08
N LEU A 185 11.81 15.72 -9.70
CA LEU A 185 11.15 14.84 -10.66
C LEU A 185 10.03 15.56 -11.41
N LEU A 186 9.23 16.36 -10.71
CA LEU A 186 8.15 17.15 -11.32
C LEU A 186 8.70 18.28 -12.21
N ALA A 187 9.86 18.82 -11.86
CA ALA A 187 10.57 19.82 -12.66
C ALA A 187 11.34 19.22 -13.86
N PHE A 188 11.27 17.91 -14.09
CA PHE A 188 12.02 17.20 -15.14
C PHE A 188 13.55 17.42 -15.07
N SER A 189 14.08 17.71 -13.88
CA SER A 189 15.51 17.93 -13.64
C SER A 189 15.95 17.15 -12.38
N PRO A 190 16.02 15.82 -12.46
CA PRO A 190 16.13 14.95 -11.29
C PRO A 190 17.43 15.17 -10.49
N VAL A 191 17.28 15.48 -9.21
CA VAL A 191 18.36 15.57 -8.22
C VAL A 191 18.41 14.27 -7.43
N ILE A 192 19.46 13.48 -7.63
CA ILE A 192 19.52 12.10 -7.14
C ILE A 192 19.84 12.09 -5.63
N PRO A 193 19.05 11.39 -4.80
CA PRO A 193 19.33 11.21 -3.38
C PRO A 193 20.68 10.53 -3.14
N THR A 194 21.39 10.93 -2.10
CA THR A 194 22.70 10.36 -1.76
C THR A 194 22.58 9.07 -0.95
N ASN A 195 21.53 8.97 -0.13
CA ASN A 195 21.28 7.85 0.78
C ASN A 195 20.95 6.56 0.01
N GLU A 196 21.82 5.56 0.13
CA GLU A 196 21.72 4.30 -0.60
C GLU A 196 20.56 3.43 -0.12
N MET A 197 20.32 3.44 1.19
CA MET A 197 19.23 2.69 1.78
C MET A 197 17.87 3.25 1.34
N PHE A 198 17.79 4.57 1.17
CA PHE A 198 16.59 5.22 0.62
C PHE A 198 16.34 4.79 -0.82
N LEU A 199 17.39 4.77 -1.65
CA LEU A 199 17.28 4.29 -3.02
C LEU A 199 16.90 2.81 -3.10
N PHE A 200 17.41 1.96 -2.20
CA PHE A 200 17.02 0.56 -2.15
C PHE A 200 15.55 0.38 -1.77
N HIS A 201 15.08 1.07 -0.72
CA HIS A 201 13.67 1.11 -0.34
C HIS A 201 12.77 1.63 -1.48
N LEU A 202 13.21 2.70 -2.15
CA LEU A 202 12.54 3.28 -3.30
C LEU A 202 12.48 2.30 -4.48
N ALA A 203 13.55 1.55 -4.75
CA ALA A 203 13.56 0.53 -5.80
C ALA A 203 12.51 -0.56 -5.53
N LEU A 204 12.46 -1.10 -4.31
CA LEU A 204 11.44 -2.08 -3.92
C LEU A 204 10.03 -1.51 -4.04
N SER A 205 9.83 -0.27 -3.62
CA SER A 205 8.54 0.42 -3.73
C SER A 205 8.11 0.61 -5.19
N GLN A 206 9.05 0.94 -6.08
CA GLN A 206 8.79 1.05 -7.52
C GLN A 206 8.43 -0.31 -8.14
N VAL A 207 9.07 -1.40 -7.71
CA VAL A 207 8.70 -2.77 -8.10
C VAL A 207 7.27 -3.09 -7.62
N LEU A 208 6.92 -2.73 -6.38
CA LEU A 208 5.54 -2.91 -5.88
C LEU A 208 4.54 -2.15 -6.74
N ILE A 209 4.81 -0.88 -7.07
CA ILE A 209 3.94 -0.06 -7.91
C ILE A 209 3.70 -0.72 -9.28
N LEU A 210 4.75 -1.21 -9.94
CA LEU A 210 4.61 -1.95 -11.20
C LEU A 210 3.81 -3.25 -11.03
N PHE A 211 3.94 -3.91 -9.88
CA PHE A 211 3.29 -5.19 -9.61
C PHE A 211 1.79 -5.04 -9.29
N ILE A 212 1.33 -3.92 -8.73
CA ILE A 212 -0.08 -3.68 -8.35
C ILE A 212 -1.07 -3.98 -9.49
N PRO A 213 -1.00 -3.36 -10.68
CA PRO A 213 -2.01 -3.56 -11.72
C PRO A 213 -2.05 -5.01 -12.22
N PHE A 214 -0.98 -5.78 -12.09
CA PHE A 214 -0.90 -7.15 -12.61
C PHE A 214 -1.11 -8.23 -11.54
N SER A 215 -1.33 -7.85 -10.28
CA SER A 215 -1.41 -8.77 -9.16
C SER A 215 -2.77 -8.79 -8.47
N LYS A 216 -2.93 -9.73 -7.54
CA LYS A 216 -4.09 -9.84 -6.66
C LYS A 216 -4.16 -8.73 -5.59
N ILE A 217 -3.12 -7.88 -5.48
CA ILE A 217 -3.08 -6.72 -4.56
C ILE A 217 -4.11 -5.65 -4.95
N LEU A 218 -4.59 -5.67 -6.19
CA LEU A 218 -5.65 -4.77 -6.64
C LEU A 218 -7.04 -5.19 -6.11
N HIS A 219 -7.11 -5.66 -4.86
CA HIS A 219 -8.35 -6.09 -4.23
C HIS A 219 -9.25 -4.92 -3.83
N LEU A 220 -8.72 -3.75 -3.48
CA LEU A 220 -9.55 -2.59 -3.11
C LEU A 220 -10.49 -2.15 -4.26
N GLY A 221 -9.96 -1.94 -5.47
CA GLY A 221 -10.78 -1.59 -6.63
C GLY A 221 -11.71 -2.73 -7.07
N GLY A 222 -11.21 -3.97 -7.01
CA GLY A 222 -11.95 -5.17 -7.39
C GLY A 222 -13.12 -5.49 -6.45
N ILE A 223 -12.99 -5.25 -5.13
CA ILE A 223 -14.06 -5.51 -4.15
C ILE A 223 -15.20 -4.52 -4.36
N PHE A 224 -14.93 -3.22 -4.53
CA PHE A 224 -16.00 -2.26 -4.83
C PHE A 224 -16.75 -2.65 -6.11
N PHE A 225 -16.03 -2.97 -7.19
CA PHE A 225 -16.65 -3.38 -8.45
C PHE A 225 -17.43 -4.68 -8.28
N THR A 226 -16.83 -5.72 -7.69
CA THR A 226 -17.49 -7.03 -7.52
C THR A 226 -18.70 -6.94 -6.59
N GLN A 227 -18.62 -6.20 -5.48
CA GLN A 227 -19.73 -6.02 -4.54
C GLN A 227 -20.86 -5.20 -5.16
N THR A 228 -20.56 -4.13 -5.91
CA THR A 228 -21.60 -3.36 -6.62
C THR A 228 -22.31 -4.20 -7.68
N LEU A 229 -21.63 -5.18 -8.28
CA LEU A 229 -22.18 -6.05 -9.31
C LEU A 229 -22.97 -7.24 -8.77
N ILE A 230 -22.41 -7.99 -7.81
CA ILE A 230 -23.10 -9.11 -7.12
C ILE A 230 -24.42 -8.61 -6.51
N LYS A 231 -24.39 -7.38 -6.01
CA LYS A 231 -25.51 -6.79 -5.32
C LYS A 231 -26.38 -5.89 -6.20
N ARG A 232 -26.09 -5.79 -7.51
CA ARG A 232 -26.92 -5.06 -8.47
C ARG A 232 -28.21 -5.85 -8.72
N ARG A 233 -29.36 -5.19 -8.55
CA ARG A 233 -30.68 -5.78 -8.86
C ARG A 233 -30.83 -6.06 -10.36
#